data_AF-A0AA42IYW2-F1
#
_entry.id   AF-A0AA42IYW2-F1
#
_cell.length_a   1.000
_cell.length_b   1.000
_cell.length_c   1.000
_cell.angle_alpha   90.00
_cell.angle_beta   90.00
_cell.angle_gamma   90.00
#
_symmetry.space_group_name_H-M   'P 1'
#
loop_
_entity.id
_entity.type
_entity.pdbx_description
1 polymer ?
#
loop_
_entity_poly.entity_id
_entity_poly.type
_entity_poly.pdbx_seq_one_letter_code
_entity_poly.pdbx_strand_id
1 'polypeptide(L)' 'MDKMYKNDELSLDELVQVTKDFIKLADRLYSKGKITEAEYDELTFVKKDFLTQAAAEKPNIEFC' A
#
# COMPACT_ATOMS: atom_id res chain seq x y z
N MET A 1 -5.73 31.51 -2.09
CA MET A 1 -5.16 30.85 -0.90
C MET A 1 -4.65 29.51 -1.34
N ASP A 2 -3.42 29.48 -1.85
CA ASP A 2 -2.69 28.25 -2.13
C ASP A 2 -2.49 27.52 -0.81
N LYS A 3 -3.19 26.38 -0.66
CA LYS A 3 -2.91 25.43 0.42
C LYS A 3 -1.54 24.86 0.10
N MET A 4 -0.51 25.53 0.61
CA MET A 4 0.85 25.03 0.69
C MET A 4 0.75 23.68 1.40
N TYR A 5 0.79 22.58 0.63
CA TYR A 5 0.88 21.24 1.17
C TYR A 5 2.11 21.27 2.07
N LYS A 6 1.88 21.25 3.39
CA LYS A 6 2.98 20.98 4.31
C LYS A 6 3.59 19.67 3.83
N ASN A 7 4.88 19.69 3.55
CA ASN A 7 5.66 18.48 3.36
C ASN A 7 5.70 17.77 4.72
N ASP A 8 4.56 17.18 5.12
CA ASP A 8 4.50 16.13 6.12
C ASP A 8 5.03 14.89 5.38
N GLU A 9 6.36 14.80 5.31
CA GLU A 9 7.02 13.62 4.76
C GLU A 9 6.54 12.42 5.57
N LEU A 10 5.69 11.58 4.95
CA LEU A 10 5.25 10.33 5.53
C LEU A 10 6.49 9.46 5.77
N SER A 11 6.62 8.93 6.97
CA SER A 11 7.66 7.94 7.27
C SER A 11 7.45 6.68 6.42
N LEU A 12 8.53 5.91 6.21
CA LEU A 12 8.43 4.63 5.49
C LEU A 12 7.40 3.69 6.14
N ASP A 13 7.27 3.72 7.46
CA ASP A 13 6.31 2.89 8.19
C ASP A 13 4.86 3.32 7.94
N GLU A 14 4.60 4.62 7.86
CA GLU A 14 3.28 5.14 7.47
C GLU A 14 2.94 4.78 6.02
N LEU A 15 3.91 4.88 5.11
CA LEU A 15 3.73 4.48 3.71
C LEU A 15 3.45 2.98 3.57
N VAL A 16 4.16 2.14 4.34
CA VAL A 16 3.92 0.68 4.40
C VAL A 16 2.52 0.40 4.92
N GLN A 17 2.08 1.07 5.98
CA GLN A 17 0.77 0.86 6.57
C GLN A 17 -0.36 1.27 5.61
N VAL A 18 -0.27 2.46 5.01
CA VAL A 18 -1.23 2.93 4.00
C VAL A 18 -1.30 1.96 2.82
N THR A 19 -0.16 1.46 2.37
CA THR A 19 -0.09 0.50 1.26
C THR A 19 -0.76 -0.84 1.61
N LYS A 20 -0.52 -1.36 2.81
CA LYS A 20 -1.19 -2.58 3.31
C LYS A 20 -2.71 -2.39 3.37
N ASP A 21 -3.18 -1.24 3.87
CA ASP A 21 -4.62 -0.99 3.99
C ASP A 21 -5.29 -0.79 2.62
N PHE A 22 -4.57 -0.23 1.65
CA PHE A 22 -5.03 -0.17 0.26
C PHE A 22 -5.21 -1.58 -0.34
N ILE A 23 -4.23 -2.47 -0.15
CA ILE A 23 -4.34 -3.86 -0.63
C ILE A 23 -5.54 -4.57 0.03
N LYS A 24 -5.74 -4.41 1.34
CA LYS A 24 -6.93 -4.96 2.02
C LYS A 24 -8.25 -4.43 1.45
N LEU A 25 -8.29 -3.17 1.02
CA LEU A 25 -9.46 -2.61 0.35
C LEU A 25 -9.68 -3.29 -1.01
N ALA A 26 -8.62 -3.45 -1.80
CA ALA A 26 -8.68 -4.17 -3.07
C ALA A 26 -9.13 -5.62 -2.89
N ASP A 27 -8.61 -6.32 -1.86
CA ASP A 27 -9.01 -7.70 -1.52
C ASP A 27 -10.51 -7.77 -1.21
N ARG A 28 -11.05 -6.81 -0.45
CA ARG A 28 -12.49 -6.73 -0.13
C ARG A 28 -13.35 -6.46 -1.36
N LEU A 29 -12.85 -5.68 -2.31
CA LEU A 29 -13.56 -5.40 -3.56
C LEU A 29 -13.59 -6.66 -4.44
N TYR A 30 -12.44 -7.32 -4.58
CA TYR A 30 -12.32 -8.55 -5.34
C TYR A 30 -13.16 -9.68 -4.73
N SER A 31 -13.09 -9.89 -3.41
CA SER A 31 -13.86 -10.93 -2.71
C SER A 31 -15.38 -10.72 -2.79
N LYS A 32 -15.82 -9.48 -3.03
CA LYS A 32 -17.24 -9.13 -3.24
C LYS A 32 -17.66 -9.16 -4.72
N GLY A 33 -16.76 -9.55 -5.62
CA GLY A 33 -16.98 -9.53 -7.07
C GLY A 33 -17.22 -8.13 -7.62
N LYS A 34 -16.69 -7.09 -6.96
CA LYS A 34 -16.85 -5.69 -7.39
C LYS A 34 -15.82 -5.27 -8.43
N ILE A 35 -14.71 -5.99 -8.49
CA ILE A 35 -13.65 -5.85 -9.48
C ILE A 35 -13.25 -7.24 -9.96
N THR A 36 -12.75 -7.29 -11.19
CA THR A 36 -12.16 -8.48 -11.80
C THR A 36 -10.76 -8.75 -11.25
N GLU A 37 -10.23 -9.93 -11.53
CA GLU A 37 -8.84 -10.28 -11.20
C GLU A 37 -7.84 -9.35 -11.88
N ALA A 38 -8.06 -9.01 -13.15
CA ALA A 38 -7.19 -8.10 -13.90
C ALA A 38 -7.16 -6.69 -13.28
N GLU A 39 -8.31 -6.16 -12.86
CA GLU A 39 -8.40 -4.87 -12.16
C GLU A 39 -7.75 -4.93 -10.77
N TYR A 40 -7.90 -6.05 -10.05
CA TYR A 40 -7.23 -6.26 -8.77
C TYR A 40 -5.70 -6.27 -8.92
N ASP A 41 -5.19 -6.98 -9.92
CA ASP A 41 -3.76 -7.06 -10.19
C ASP A 41 -3.21 -5.69 -10.60
N GLU A 42 -3.88 -4.96 -11.48
CA GLU A 42 -3.49 -3.60 -11.86
C GLU A 42 -3.46 -2.66 -10.64
N LEU A 43 -4.47 -2.75 -9.77
CA LEU A 43 -4.55 -1.92 -8.57
C LEU A 43 -3.44 -2.27 -7.57
N THR A 44 -3.06 -3.54 -7.43
CA THR A 44 -2.18 -4.02 -6.36
C THR A 44 -0.72 -4.26 -6.78
N PHE A 45 -0.41 -4.38 -8.07
CA PHE A 45 0.92 -4.74 -8.58
C PHE A 45 2.04 -3.88 -8.02
N VAL A 46 1.99 -2.56 -8.25
CA VAL A 46 3.02 -1.62 -7.76
C VAL A 46 3.08 -1.57 -6.23
N LYS A 47 1.96 -1.82 -5.55
CA LYS A 47 1.88 -1.77 -4.08
C LYS A 47 2.52 -3.01 -3.45
N LYS A 48 2.32 -4.17 -4.04
CA LYS A 48 2.98 -5.42 -3.63
C LYS A 48 4.49 -5.34 -3.86
N ASP A 49 4.90 -4.76 -4.99
CA ASP A 49 6.31 -4.50 -5.28
C ASP A 49 6.94 -3.53 -4.27
N PHE A 50 6.27 -2.40 -3.98
CA PHE A 50 6.70 -1.47 -2.94
C PHE A 50 6.87 -2.15 -1.56
N LEU A 51 5.89 -2.96 -1.13
CA LEU A 51 6.00 -3.68 0.15
C LEU A 51 7.16 -4.69 0.17
N THR A 52 7.46 -5.31 -0.97
CA THR A 52 8.58 -6.24 -1.10
C THR A 52 9.92 -5.51 -0.95
N GLN A 53 10.07 -4.35 -1.60
CA GLN A 53 11.26 -3.53 -1.50
C GLN A 53 11.42 -2.94 -0.08
N ALA A 54 10.33 -2.42 0.50
CA ALA A 54 10.34 -1.90 1.87
C ALA A 54 10.73 -2.97 2.92
N ALA A 55 10.32 -4.22 2.72
CA ALA A 55 10.74 -5.34 3.57
C ALA A 55 12.23 -5.67 3.42
N ALA A 56 12.79 -5.54 2.21
CA ALA A 56 14.22 -5.74 1.96
C ALA A 56 15.10 -4.63 2.56
N GLU A 57 14.60 -3.38 2.60
CA GLU A 57 15.29 -2.25 3.22
C GLU A 57 15.26 -2.26 4.76
N LYS A 58 14.25 -2.92 5.36
CA LYS A 58 14.12 -3.10 6.81
C LYS A 58 14.02 -4.59 7.23
N PRO A 59 15.11 -5.37 7.16
CA PRO A 59 15.09 -6.78 7.55
C PRO A 59 14.86 -7.04 9.06
N ASN A 60 14.80 -6.00 9.91
CA ASN A 60 14.68 -6.09 11.37
C ASN A 60 13.35 -5.58 11.96
N ILE A 61 12.27 -5.45 11.18
CA ILE A 61 10.94 -5.32 11.80
C ILE A 61 10.43 -6.74 12.10
N GLU A 62 10.71 -7.20 13.32
CA GLU A 62 10.09 -8.39 13.90
C GLU A 62 8.55 -8.25 13.81
N PHE A 63 7.92 -9.17 13.10
CA PHE A 63 6.47 -9.38 13.20
C PHE A 63 6.21 -10.05 14.56
N CYS A 64 5.88 -9.24 15.57
CA CYS A 64 5.22 -9.71 16.80
C CYS A 64 3.70 -9.65 16.63
#